data_AF-A0A7C9A621-F1
#
_entry.id   AF-A0A7C9A621-F1
#
_cell.length_a   1.000
_cell.length_b   1.000
_cell.length_c   1.000
_cell.angle_alpha   90.00
_cell.angle_beta   90.00
_cell.angle_gamma   90.00
#
_symmetry.space_group_name_H-M   'P 1'
#
loop_
_entity.id
_entity.type
_entity.pdbx_description
1 polymer ?
#
loop_
_entity_poly.entity_id
_entity_poly.type
_entity_poly.pdbx_seq_one_letter_code
_entity_poly.pdbx_strand_id
1 'polypeptide(L)'
;EISNKLQQTEDWLYEDGDDESAAVYAERLQDLIKLVDPIENRYRDVEARAQAAKDLLQCIVDYQTAAQSLPAGEREEVLTECAKAEQWLREKMQEQVARPNNEDPVIWSTD
;
A
#
# COMPACT_ATOMS: atom_id res chain seq x y z
N GLU A 1 6.14 -13.85 -14.50
CA GLU A 1 7.09 -14.24 -13.43
C GLU A 1 6.42 -15.10 -12.37
N ILE A 2 5.42 -14.59 -11.66
CA ILE A 2 4.68 -15.33 -10.62
C ILE A 2 4.11 -16.65 -11.16
N SER A 3 3.40 -16.63 -12.30
CA SER A 3 2.87 -17.85 -12.92
C SER A 3 3.95 -18.88 -13.25
N ASN A 4 5.15 -18.44 -13.66
CA ASN A 4 6.26 -19.35 -13.93
C ASN A 4 6.81 -19.95 -12.62
N LYS A 5 6.87 -19.18 -11.53
CA LYS A 5 7.28 -19.73 -10.22
C LYS A 5 6.26 -20.68 -9.64
N LEU A 6 4.97 -20.40 -9.82
CA LEU A 6 3.90 -21.33 -9.45
C LEU A 6 4.05 -22.65 -10.22
N GLN A 7 4.24 -22.59 -11.54
CA GLN A 7 4.44 -23.80 -12.35
C GLN A 7 5.68 -24.58 -11.92
N GLN A 8 6.82 -23.89 -11.70
CA GLN A 8 8.06 -24.56 -11.25
C GLN A 8 7.91 -25.23 -9.89
N THR A 9 7.14 -24.64 -8.97
CA THR A 9 6.85 -25.27 -7.67
C THR A 9 5.91 -26.46 -7.84
N GLU A 10 4.91 -26.38 -8.72
CA GLU A 10 4.04 -27.50 -9.06
C GLU A 10 4.81 -28.67 -9.69
N ASP A 11 5.63 -28.39 -10.70
CA ASP A 11 6.45 -29.41 -11.36
C ASP A 11 7.38 -30.10 -10.35
N TRP A 12 8.02 -29.31 -9.46
CA TRP A 12 8.85 -29.84 -8.39
C TRP A 12 8.07 -30.77 -7.44
N LEU A 13 6.82 -30.47 -7.10
CA LEU A 13 6.00 -31.32 -6.23
C LEU A 13 5.76 -32.71 -6.84
N TYR A 14 5.69 -32.82 -8.17
CA TYR A 14 5.47 -34.09 -8.87
C TYR A 14 6.77 -34.82 -9.26
N GLU A 15 7.90 -34.14 -9.21
CA GLU A 15 9.22 -34.70 -9.53
C GLU A 15 10.02 -34.96 -8.23
N ASP A 16 10.88 -34.02 -7.84
CA ASP A 16 11.83 -34.21 -6.73
C ASP A 16 11.23 -33.98 -5.34
N GLY A 17 9.98 -33.49 -5.25
CA GLY A 17 9.39 -33.00 -4.00
C GLY A 17 8.75 -34.04 -3.08
N ASP A 18 8.36 -35.22 -3.59
CA ASP A 18 7.50 -36.17 -2.87
C ASP A 18 8.05 -36.58 -1.47
N ASP A 19 9.36 -36.85 -1.39
CA ASP A 19 10.06 -37.29 -0.17
C ASP A 19 10.90 -36.19 0.51
N GLU A 20 10.66 -34.93 0.16
CA GLU A 20 11.43 -33.81 0.71
C GLU A 20 11.04 -33.43 2.14
N SER A 21 11.97 -32.81 2.86
CA SER A 21 11.74 -32.45 4.25
C SER A 21 10.74 -31.29 4.39
N ALA A 22 10.01 -31.24 5.51
CA ALA A 22 9.09 -30.14 5.82
C ALA A 22 9.75 -28.75 5.76
N ALA A 23 11.06 -28.66 6.02
CA ALA A 23 11.81 -27.41 5.91
C ALA A 23 11.93 -26.93 4.46
N VAL A 24 12.18 -27.83 3.51
CA VAL A 24 12.27 -27.51 2.07
C VAL A 24 10.91 -27.06 1.53
N TYR A 25 9.83 -27.73 1.95
CA TYR A 25 8.47 -27.29 1.65
C TYR A 25 8.17 -25.89 2.19
N ALA A 26 8.56 -25.60 3.43
CA ALA A 26 8.34 -24.30 4.05
C ALA A 26 9.11 -23.19 3.34
N GLU A 27 10.35 -23.44 2.93
CA GLU A 27 11.17 -22.49 2.17
C GLU A 27 10.52 -22.13 0.82
N ARG A 28 10.09 -23.14 0.05
CA ARG A 28 9.40 -22.93 -1.23
C ARG A 28 8.09 -22.18 -1.07
N LEU A 29 7.32 -22.50 -0.04
CA LEU A 29 6.09 -21.78 0.29
C LEU A 29 6.39 -20.31 0.64
N GLN A 30 7.42 -20.05 1.45
CA GLN A 30 7.82 -18.68 1.78
C GLN A 30 8.22 -17.87 0.54
N ASP A 31 8.88 -18.49 -0.43
CA ASP A 31 9.23 -17.81 -1.68
C ASP A 31 8.02 -17.45 -2.53
N LEU A 32 6.99 -18.31 -2.56
CA LEU A 32 5.72 -17.98 -3.20
C LEU A 32 4.97 -16.88 -2.45
N ILE A 33 4.94 -16.95 -1.11
CA ILE A 33 4.32 -15.93 -0.25
C ILE A 33 4.92 -14.55 -0.53
N LYS A 34 6.26 -14.42 -0.57
CA LYS A 34 6.93 -13.14 -0.90
C LYS A 34 6.49 -12.54 -2.23
N LEU A 35 6.14 -13.36 -3.21
CA LEU A 35 5.69 -12.91 -4.54
C LEU A 35 4.22 -12.50 -4.56
N VAL A 36 3.38 -13.11 -3.72
CA VAL A 36 1.92 -12.95 -3.74
C VAL A 36 1.43 -11.99 -2.66
N ASP A 37 2.11 -11.91 -1.52
CA ASP A 37 1.78 -11.00 -0.41
C ASP A 37 1.57 -9.56 -0.88
N PRO A 38 2.43 -8.97 -1.74
CA PRO A 38 2.22 -7.59 -2.17
C PRO A 38 0.91 -7.39 -2.95
N ILE A 39 0.48 -8.39 -3.71
CA ILE A 39 -0.79 -8.38 -4.45
C ILE A 39 -1.95 -8.46 -3.46
N GLU A 40 -1.87 -9.38 -2.51
CA GLU A 40 -2.92 -9.59 -1.51
C GLU A 40 -3.06 -8.36 -0.60
N ASN A 41 -1.94 -7.84 -0.10
CA ASN A 41 -1.87 -6.60 0.66
C ASN A 41 -2.54 -5.46 -0.09
N ARG A 42 -2.15 -5.25 -1.35
CA ARG A 42 -2.70 -4.18 -2.18
C ARG A 42 -4.20 -4.35 -2.38
N TYR A 43 -4.69 -5.57 -2.60
CA TYR A 43 -6.13 -5.88 -2.74
C TYR A 43 -6.91 -5.60 -1.46
N ARG A 44 -6.42 -6.10 -0.32
CA ARG A 44 -7.06 -5.91 1.00
C ARG A 44 -7.12 -4.44 1.41
N ASP A 45 -6.13 -3.64 1.00
CA ASP A 45 -5.99 -2.24 1.38
C ASP A 45 -6.71 -1.26 0.44
N VAL A 46 -7.18 -1.67 -0.75
CA VAL A 46 -7.74 -0.72 -1.75
C VAL A 46 -8.86 0.15 -1.19
N GLU A 47 -9.87 -0.46 -0.60
CA GLU A 47 -11.06 0.26 -0.11
C GLU A 47 -10.71 1.10 1.13
N ALA A 48 -9.95 0.52 2.06
CA ALA A 48 -9.51 1.21 3.27
C ALA A 48 -8.62 2.43 2.94
N ARG A 49 -7.71 2.31 1.97
CA ARG A 49 -6.86 3.43 1.52
C ARG A 49 -7.66 4.52 0.84
N ALA A 50 -8.64 4.14 0.02
CA ALA A 50 -9.53 5.12 -0.61
C ALA A 50 -10.36 5.87 0.44
N GLN A 51 -10.76 5.21 1.53
CA GLN A 51 -11.45 5.85 2.65
C GLN A 51 -10.51 6.75 3.45
N ALA A 52 -9.32 6.28 3.83
CA ALA A 52 -8.32 7.06 4.56
C ALA A 52 -7.91 8.34 3.80
N ALA A 53 -7.77 8.25 2.47
CA ALA A 53 -7.50 9.42 1.63
C ALA A 53 -8.64 10.45 1.66
N LYS A 54 -9.91 10.00 1.64
CA LYS A 54 -11.07 10.89 1.78
C LYS A 54 -11.13 11.53 3.16
N ASP A 55 -10.86 10.75 4.21
CA ASP A 55 -10.87 11.24 5.59
C ASP A 55 -9.80 12.31 5.79
N LEU A 56 -8.59 12.11 5.25
CA LEU A 56 -7.53 13.11 5.28
C LEU A 56 -7.93 14.40 4.54
N LEU A 57 -8.52 14.29 3.35
CA LEU A 57 -9.02 15.45 2.60
C LEU A 57 -10.11 16.20 3.37
N GLN A 58 -11.00 15.49 4.06
CA GLN A 58 -12.02 16.10 4.89
C GLN A 58 -11.39 16.85 6.08
N CYS A 59 -10.44 16.22 6.78
CA CYS A 59 -9.68 16.88 7.85
C CYS A 59 -8.99 18.16 7.37
N ILE A 60 -8.38 18.14 6.18
CA ILE A 60 -7.76 19.32 5.56
C ILE A 60 -8.79 20.46 5.41
N VAL A 61 -9.97 20.16 4.85
CA VAL A 61 -11.05 21.16 4.69
C VAL A 61 -11.52 21.70 6.04
N ASP A 62 -11.64 20.84 7.05
CA ASP A 62 -12.06 21.23 8.39
C ASP A 62 -11.04 22.18 9.03
N TYR A 63 -9.74 21.89 8.91
CA TYR A 63 -8.67 22.76 9.41
C TYR A 63 -8.59 24.09 8.65
N GLN A 64 -8.71 24.08 7.32
CA GLN A 64 -8.77 25.30 6.51
C GLN A 64 -9.95 26.20 6.93
N THR A 65 -11.10 25.59 7.22
CA THR A 65 -12.29 26.30 7.68
C THR A 65 -12.10 26.87 9.09
N ALA A 66 -11.56 26.08 10.02
CA ALA A 66 -11.28 26.53 11.38
C ALA A 66 -10.26 27.68 11.40
N ALA A 67 -9.24 27.62 10.53
CA ALA A 67 -8.21 28.64 10.41
C ALA A 67 -8.72 30.02 10.03
N GLN A 68 -9.92 30.13 9.43
CA GLN A 68 -10.57 31.41 9.13
C GLN A 68 -10.76 32.28 10.37
N SER A 69 -10.90 31.66 11.55
CA SER A 69 -11.10 32.35 12.83
C SER A 69 -9.78 32.77 13.51
N LEU A 70 -8.62 32.37 12.97
CA LEU A 70 -7.31 32.62 13.56
C LEU A 70 -6.74 33.99 13.11
N PRO A 71 -5.80 34.57 13.89
CA PRO A 71 -4.98 35.69 13.46
C PRO A 71 -4.24 35.37 12.15
N ALA A 72 -3.91 36.40 11.36
CA ALA A 72 -3.37 36.22 10.02
C ALA A 72 -2.12 35.32 9.95
N GLY A 73 -1.20 35.43 10.91
CA GLY A 73 0.00 34.59 10.98
C GLY A 73 -0.31 33.12 11.21
N GLU A 74 -1.03 32.81 12.28
CA GLU A 74 -1.44 31.42 12.61
C GLU A 74 -2.30 30.80 11.50
N ARG A 75 -3.18 31.60 10.87
CA ARG A 75 -3.97 31.15 9.72
C ARG A 75 -3.08 30.76 8.54
N GLU A 76 -2.09 31.57 8.20
CA GLU A 76 -1.17 31.28 7.10
C GLU A 76 -0.34 30.02 7.35
N GLU A 77 0.09 29.79 8.59
CA GLU A 77 0.77 28.57 9.01
C GLU A 77 -0.12 27.33 8.81
N VAL A 78 -1.37 27.36 9.30
CA VAL A 78 -2.30 26.23 9.13
C VAL A 78 -2.60 25.96 7.66
N LEU A 79 -2.84 27.00 6.86
CA LEU A 79 -3.09 26.86 5.42
C LEU A 79 -1.88 26.28 4.68
N THR A 80 -0.67 26.65 5.09
CA THR A 80 0.57 26.10 4.53
C THR A 80 0.71 24.62 4.81
N GLU A 81 0.46 24.17 6.04
CA GLU A 81 0.51 22.73 6.38
C GLU A 81 -0.61 21.94 5.69
N CYS A 82 -1.81 22.50 5.56
CA CYS A 82 -2.90 21.91 4.78
C CYS A 82 -2.49 21.70 3.31
N ALA A 83 -1.87 22.70 2.68
CA ALA A 83 -1.41 22.61 1.30
C ALA A 83 -0.31 21.55 1.12
N LYS A 84 0.62 21.44 2.08
CA LYS A 84 1.65 20.39 2.08
C LYS A 84 1.04 18.99 2.19
N ALA A 85 0.07 18.80 3.07
CA ALA A 85 -0.62 17.52 3.25
C ALA A 85 -1.40 17.11 1.99
N GLU A 86 -2.12 18.05 1.37
CA GLU A 86 -2.85 17.81 0.12
C GLU A 86 -1.89 17.45 -1.02
N GLN A 87 -0.78 18.18 -1.13
CA GLN A 87 0.25 17.90 -2.13
C GLN A 87 0.87 16.51 -1.93
N TRP A 88 1.24 16.17 -0.69
CA TRP A 88 1.77 14.86 -0.35
C TRP A 88 0.81 13.73 -0.73
N LEU A 89 -0.48 13.87 -0.37
CA LEU A 89 -1.49 12.85 -0.69
C LEU A 89 -1.61 12.69 -2.21
N ARG A 90 -1.65 13.79 -2.96
CA ARG A 90 -1.73 13.75 -4.43
C ARG A 90 -0.53 13.04 -5.04
N GLU A 91 0.69 13.38 -4.61
CA GLU A 91 1.93 12.76 -5.10
C GLU A 91 1.94 11.27 -4.79
N LYS A 92 1.60 10.87 -3.57
CA LYS A 92 1.55 9.46 -3.16
C LYS A 92 0.47 8.66 -3.87
N MET A 93 -0.69 9.25 -4.13
CA MET A 93 -1.73 8.59 -4.93
C MET A 93 -1.30 8.43 -6.40
N GLN A 94 -0.56 9.38 -6.96
CA GLN A 94 0.01 9.24 -8.31
C GLN A 94 1.07 8.15 -8.37
N GLU A 95 1.99 8.12 -7.40
CA GLU A 95 2.98 7.04 -7.24
C GLU A 95 2.28 5.68 -7.10
N GLN A 96 1.21 5.59 -6.30
CA GLN A 96 0.41 4.37 -6.11
C GLN A 96 -0.15 3.85 -7.43
N VAL A 97 -0.72 4.73 -8.27
CA VAL A 97 -1.30 4.35 -9.58
C VAL A 97 -0.21 3.95 -10.58
N ALA A 98 0.94 4.60 -10.56
CA ALA A 98 2.06 4.28 -11.45
C ALA A 98 2.77 2.96 -11.06
N ARG A 99 2.70 2.58 -9.79
CA ARG A 99 3.36 1.39 -9.25
C ARG A 99 2.72 0.09 -9.75
N PRO A 100 3.51 -0.93 -10.13
CA PRO A 100 2.99 -2.24 -10.52
C PRO A 100 2.05 -2.85 -9.47
N ASN A 101 1.03 -3.59 -9.93
CA ASN A 101 0.03 -4.20 -9.03
C ASN A 101 0.56 -5.39 -8.22
N ASN A 102 1.72 -5.91 -8.58
CA ASN A 102 2.43 -6.98 -7.88
C ASN A 102 3.49 -6.47 -6.89
N GLU A 103 3.47 -5.17 -6.59
CA GLU A 103 4.27 -4.57 -5.53
C GLU A 103 3.37 -4.02 -4.43
N ASP A 104 3.95 -3.87 -3.24
CA ASP A 104 3.25 -3.36 -2.07
C ASP A 104 2.70 -1.96 -2.36
N PRO A 105 1.60 -1.58 -1.71
CA PRO A 105 1.11 -0.23 -1.83
C PRO A 105 2.16 0.79 -1.36
N VAL A 106 2.16 1.95 -2.00
CA VAL A 106 3.02 3.09 -1.70
C VAL A 106 2.62 3.72 -0.37
N ILE A 107 1.32 3.80 -0.11
CA ILE A 107 0.76 4.25 1.17
C ILE A 107 -0.25 3.21 1.66
N TRP A 108 -0.28 2.99 2.96
CA TRP A 108 -1.17 2.07 3.63
C TRP A 108 -2.29 2.83 4.30
N SER A 109 -3.46 2.21 4.48
CA SER A 109 -4.58 2.82 5.21
C SER A 109 -4.35 2.92 6.72
N THR A 110 -3.44 2.11 7.26
CA THR A 110 -3.05 2.09 8.67
C THR A 110 -1.53 1.97 8.81
N ASP A 111 -1.00 2.45 9.94
CA ASP A 111 0.40 2.25 10.35
C ASP A 111 0.75 0.77 10.61
#